data_AF-A0A925PUX5-F1
#
_entry.id   AF-A0A925PUX5-F1
#
_cell.length_a   1.000
_cell.length_b   1.000
_cell.length_c   1.000
_cell.angle_alpha   90.00
_cell.angle_beta   90.00
_cell.angle_gamma   90.00
#
_symmetry.space_group_name_H-M   'P 1'
#
loop_
_entity.id
_entity.type
_entity.pdbx_description
1 polymer ?
#
loop_
_entity_poly.entity_id
_entity_poly.type
_entity_poly.pdbx_seq_one_letter_code
_entity_poly.pdbx_strand_id
1 'polypeptide(L)'
;MSSTIAGEATLPNPPARIRAVMIMTGVGILTGLISSLPSPLPDLRLEDPEILINADGVPLHAGIAFGAGLAAMLWLWASRDLGKCLLAMALTVMGWLAAVNTASDVMSAVVSTDLFGTAEGAKANREVVGWVLAGLVGGAIGAGLTAFGAGFAARSVKRPGAWSLIVAIGALFGLLLYPAAHWNAMVLLFVPWQAAVAASIAPALTRQTA
;
A
#
# COMPACT_ATOMS: atom_id res chain seq x y z
N MET A 1 18.61 5.66 -51.13
CA MET A 1 17.30 6.03 -50.54
C MET A 1 17.15 5.23 -49.27
N SER A 2 17.33 5.90 -48.13
CA SER A 2 17.26 5.33 -46.79
C SER A 2 15.88 5.64 -46.24
N SER A 3 15.07 4.63 -45.96
CA SER A 3 13.86 4.78 -45.14
C SER A 3 13.96 3.85 -43.94
N THR A 4 14.47 4.44 -42.87
CA THR A 4 14.24 4.20 -41.46
C THR A 4 13.21 3.11 -41.15
N ILE A 5 13.70 1.95 -40.72
CA ILE A 5 12.92 1.04 -39.89
C ILE A 5 12.74 1.78 -38.56
N ALA A 6 11.64 2.52 -38.42
CA ALA A 6 11.19 2.99 -37.12
C ALA A 6 10.97 1.74 -36.27
N GLY A 7 11.88 1.51 -35.31
CA GLY A 7 11.79 0.42 -34.37
C GLY A 7 10.41 0.41 -33.75
N GLU A 8 9.63 -0.61 -34.08
CA GLU A 8 8.36 -0.91 -33.47
C GLU A 8 8.64 -1.02 -31.98
N ALA A 9 8.29 0.01 -31.20
CA ALA A 9 8.46 0.00 -29.76
C ALA A 9 7.55 -1.09 -29.22
N THR A 10 8.07 -2.31 -29.11
CA THR A 10 7.33 -3.49 -28.67
C THR A 10 6.72 -3.16 -27.31
N LEU A 11 5.40 -3.09 -27.28
CA LEU A 11 4.65 -2.83 -26.06
C LEU A 11 5.06 -3.88 -25.00
N PRO A 12 5.17 -3.49 -23.73
CA PRO A 12 5.45 -4.42 -22.64
C PRO A 12 4.47 -5.61 -22.68
N ASN A 13 5.01 -6.83 -22.68
CA ASN A 13 4.21 -8.05 -22.61
C ASN A 13 4.20 -8.58 -21.17
N PRO A 14 3.06 -8.52 -20.46
CA PRO A 14 2.99 -9.05 -19.12
C PRO A 14 3.12 -10.59 -19.13
N PRO A 15 3.65 -11.19 -18.06
CA PRO A 15 3.67 -12.65 -17.93
C PRO A 15 2.25 -13.22 -17.81
N ALA A 16 2.10 -14.52 -18.03
CA ALA A 16 0.83 -15.23 -17.81
C ALA A 16 0.28 -14.95 -16.40
N ARG A 17 -1.05 -14.84 -16.27
CA ARG A 17 -1.74 -14.35 -15.07
C ARG A 17 -1.23 -14.94 -13.76
N ILE A 18 -1.13 -16.27 -13.65
CA ILE A 18 -0.68 -16.94 -12.42
C ILE A 18 0.76 -16.53 -12.09
N ARG A 19 1.63 -16.50 -13.09
CA ARG A 19 3.02 -16.06 -12.92
C ARG A 19 3.11 -14.59 -12.52
N ALA A 20 2.27 -13.72 -13.09
CA ALA A 20 2.19 -12.32 -12.69
C ALA A 20 1.80 -12.17 -11.21
N VAL A 21 0.79 -12.92 -10.75
CA VAL A 21 0.37 -12.94 -9.34
C VAL A 21 1.50 -13.42 -8.45
N MET A 22 2.19 -14.51 -8.79
CA MET A 22 3.32 -15.02 -8.00
C MET A 22 4.46 -14.01 -7.91
N ILE A 23 4.84 -13.37 -9.03
CA ILE A 23 5.90 -12.36 -9.03
C ILE A 23 5.50 -11.15 -8.19
N MET A 24 4.28 -10.62 -8.35
CA MET A 24 3.81 -9.48 -7.56
C MET A 24 3.71 -9.82 -6.07
N THR A 25 3.29 -11.04 -5.73
CA THR A 25 3.30 -11.53 -4.34
C THR A 25 4.72 -11.53 -3.80
N GLY A 26 5.69 -12.07 -4.57
CA GLY A 26 7.11 -12.06 -4.19
C GLY A 26 7.68 -10.65 -4.03
N VAL A 27 7.31 -9.71 -4.91
CA VAL A 27 7.68 -8.30 -4.77
C VAL A 27 7.11 -7.73 -3.47
N GLY A 28 5.83 -7.98 -3.18
CA GLY A 28 5.20 -7.51 -1.94
C GLY A 28 5.79 -8.14 -0.68
N ILE A 29 6.17 -9.42 -0.70
CA ILE A 29 6.89 -10.07 0.41
C ILE A 29 8.25 -9.41 0.61
N LEU A 30 9.04 -9.26 -0.46
CA LEU A 30 10.38 -8.68 -0.39
C LEU A 30 10.34 -7.24 0.12
N THR A 31 9.44 -6.43 -0.43
CA THR A 31 9.28 -5.03 -0.01
C THR A 31 8.74 -4.94 1.41
N GLY A 32 7.85 -5.85 1.83
CA GLY A 32 7.36 -5.90 3.21
C GLY A 32 8.44 -6.28 4.21
N LEU A 33 9.35 -7.21 3.83
CA LEU A 33 10.51 -7.56 4.65
C LEU A 33 11.48 -6.38 4.76
N ILE A 34 11.78 -5.69 3.65
CA ILE A 34 12.59 -4.47 3.66
C ILE A 34 11.96 -3.40 4.56
N SER A 35 10.65 -3.23 4.48
CA SER A 35 9.87 -2.28 5.29
C SER A 35 9.88 -2.59 6.78
N SER A 36 10.22 -3.84 7.14
CA SER A 36 10.26 -4.31 8.54
C SER A 36 11.64 -4.14 9.17
N LEU A 37 12.64 -3.68 8.40
CA LEU A 37 13.97 -3.41 8.92
C LEU A 37 13.97 -2.08 9.70
N PRO A 38 14.86 -1.92 10.69
CA PRO A 38 15.06 -0.63 11.35
C PRO A 38 15.35 0.46 10.31
N SER A 39 14.63 1.58 10.39
CA SER A 39 14.75 2.67 9.42
C SER A 39 16.12 3.36 9.57
N PRO A 40 16.92 3.48 8.50
CA PRO A 40 18.08 4.37 8.49
C PRO A 40 17.67 5.83 8.22
N LEU A 41 16.40 6.09 7.88
CA LEU A 41 15.87 7.40 7.55
C LEU A 41 15.24 8.06 8.78
N PRO A 42 15.37 9.39 8.94
CA PRO A 42 14.76 10.13 10.04
C PRO A 42 13.24 10.03 9.98
N ASP A 43 12.62 9.99 11.16
CA ASP A 43 11.18 9.92 11.30
C ASP A 43 10.54 11.20 10.79
N LEU A 44 9.60 11.09 9.85
CA LEU A 44 8.79 12.22 9.39
C LEU A 44 7.79 12.57 10.48
N ARG A 45 8.19 13.44 11.42
CA ARG A 45 7.34 13.99 12.47
C ARG A 45 6.57 15.19 11.91
N LEU A 46 5.42 14.94 11.29
CA LEU A 46 4.46 15.98 10.94
C LEU A 46 3.54 16.20 12.16
N GLU A 47 3.98 17.10 13.05
CA GLU A 47 3.12 17.84 14.00
C GLU A 47 2.22 17.03 14.97
N ASP A 48 2.79 16.20 15.86
CA ASP A 48 2.41 16.10 17.31
C ASP A 48 3.07 14.89 18.01
N PRO A 49 3.57 15.02 19.26
CA PRO A 49 4.34 13.97 19.94
C PRO A 49 3.52 12.94 20.75
N GLU A 50 2.21 13.11 20.97
CA GLU A 50 1.48 12.30 21.98
C GLU A 50 0.52 11.24 21.42
N ILE A 51 0.19 11.25 20.11
CA ILE A 51 -0.81 10.32 19.54
C ILE A 51 -0.30 9.59 18.29
N LEU A 52 1.01 9.58 18.08
CA LEU A 52 1.61 8.65 17.15
C LEU A 52 1.62 7.28 17.81
N ILE A 53 0.93 6.33 17.20
CA ILE A 53 1.20 4.88 17.30
C ILE A 53 2.63 4.70 17.78
N ASN A 54 2.81 4.12 18.98
CA ASN A 54 4.07 4.01 19.74
C ASN A 54 5.10 3.09 19.04
N ALA A 55 5.36 3.39 17.77
CA ALA A 55 6.41 2.87 16.94
C ALA A 55 7.43 4.01 16.84
N ASP A 56 8.64 3.77 17.33
CA ASP A 56 9.81 4.57 17.00
C ASP A 56 9.89 4.69 15.47
N GLY A 57 9.35 5.80 14.95
CA GLY A 57 9.31 6.09 13.53
C GLY A 57 8.25 5.35 12.71
N VAL A 58 7.41 6.11 12.03
CA VAL A 58 6.69 5.60 10.86
C VAL A 58 7.73 5.41 9.75
N PRO A 59 8.04 4.18 9.32
CA PRO A 59 9.13 3.95 8.38
C PRO A 59 8.77 4.50 7.00
N LEU A 60 9.24 5.71 6.65
CA LEU A 60 9.08 6.28 5.32
C LEU A 60 9.61 5.33 4.23
N HIS A 61 10.69 4.60 4.57
CA HIS A 61 11.28 3.60 3.70
C HIS A 61 10.29 2.48 3.30
N ALA A 62 9.23 2.23 4.08
CA ALA A 62 8.21 1.24 3.74
C ALA A 62 7.43 1.64 2.48
N GLY A 63 6.92 2.88 2.44
CA GLY A 63 6.26 3.44 1.27
C GLY A 63 7.20 3.51 0.06
N ILE A 64 8.48 3.85 0.28
CA ILE A 64 9.51 3.92 -0.78
C ILE A 64 9.78 2.54 -1.37
N ALA A 65 10.04 1.53 -0.51
CA ALA A 65 10.36 0.17 -0.95
C ALA A 65 9.21 -0.43 -1.77
N PHE A 66 7.99 -0.34 -1.26
CA PHE A 66 6.81 -0.84 -1.95
C PHE A 66 6.53 -0.08 -3.25
N GLY A 67 6.58 1.26 -3.21
CA GLY A 67 6.38 2.11 -4.38
C GLY A 67 7.41 1.85 -5.48
N ALA A 68 8.68 1.65 -5.12
CA ALA A 68 9.75 1.31 -6.06
C ALA A 68 9.53 -0.07 -6.70
N GLY A 69 9.18 -1.08 -5.89
CA GLY A 69 8.87 -2.42 -6.38
C GLY A 69 7.70 -2.40 -7.36
N LEU A 70 6.62 -1.69 -7.03
CA LEU A 70 5.46 -1.53 -7.90
C LEU A 70 5.80 -0.77 -9.19
N ALA A 71 6.52 0.34 -9.09
CA ALA A 71 6.93 1.13 -10.25
C ALA A 71 7.84 0.35 -11.21
N ALA A 72 8.75 -0.48 -10.69
CA ALA A 72 9.55 -1.38 -11.50
C ALA A 72 8.68 -2.38 -12.28
N MET A 73 7.68 -2.99 -11.64
CA MET A 73 6.77 -3.93 -12.32
C MET A 73 5.89 -3.24 -13.36
N LEU A 74 5.39 -2.03 -13.05
CA LEU A 74 4.66 -1.21 -14.01
C LEU A 74 5.52 -0.82 -15.21
N TRP A 75 6.80 -0.50 -14.98
CA TRP A 75 7.73 -0.19 -16.05
C TRP A 75 8.01 -1.40 -16.94
N LEU A 76 8.15 -2.59 -16.34
CA LEU A 76 8.41 -3.82 -17.05
C LEU A 76 7.21 -4.33 -17.85
N TRP A 77 5.98 -4.14 -17.36
CA TRP A 77 4.80 -4.85 -17.87
C TRP A 77 3.65 -3.96 -18.39
N ALA A 78 3.64 -2.66 -18.09
CA ALA A 78 2.53 -1.79 -18.46
C ALA A 78 2.93 -0.56 -19.27
N SER A 79 4.04 0.11 -18.92
CA SER A 79 4.41 1.37 -19.54
C SER A 79 5.92 1.61 -19.52
N ARG A 80 6.53 1.90 -20.66
CA ARG A 80 7.94 2.33 -20.72
C ARG A 80 8.17 3.81 -20.41
N ASP A 81 7.09 4.56 -20.21
CA ASP A 81 7.14 5.96 -19.76
C ASP A 81 7.53 6.03 -18.27
N LEU A 82 8.77 6.45 -18.02
CA LEU A 82 9.32 6.58 -16.67
C LEU A 82 8.55 7.60 -15.83
N GLY A 83 8.02 8.66 -16.43
CA GLY A 83 7.24 9.68 -15.71
C GLY A 83 5.99 9.09 -15.08
N LYS A 84 5.27 8.22 -15.81
CA LYS A 84 4.09 7.52 -15.28
C LYS A 84 4.45 6.53 -14.16
N CYS A 85 5.58 5.84 -14.27
CA CYS A 85 6.02 4.88 -13.26
C CYS A 85 6.50 5.58 -11.99
N LEU A 86 7.24 6.68 -12.12
CA LEU A 86 7.67 7.52 -10.99
C LEU A 86 6.48 8.21 -10.32
N LEU A 87 5.49 8.66 -11.10
CA LEU A 87 4.24 9.18 -10.54
C LEU A 87 3.48 8.11 -9.75
N ALA A 88 3.43 6.87 -10.25
CA ALA A 88 2.83 5.75 -9.52
C ALA A 88 3.57 5.47 -8.19
N MET A 89 4.91 5.52 -8.20
CA MET A 89 5.71 5.44 -6.97
C MET A 89 5.38 6.58 -6.00
N ALA A 90 5.39 7.82 -6.46
CA ALA A 90 5.09 9.00 -5.64
C ALA A 90 3.69 8.92 -5.01
N LEU A 91 2.68 8.50 -5.77
CA LEU A 91 1.32 8.30 -5.27
C LEU A 91 1.21 7.13 -4.29
N THR A 92 2.04 6.10 -4.44
CA THR A 92 2.14 4.99 -3.47
C THR A 92 2.76 5.48 -2.15
N VAL A 93 3.82 6.29 -2.21
CA VAL A 93 4.44 6.91 -1.03
C VAL A 93 3.45 7.88 -0.34
N MET A 94 2.76 8.72 -1.09
CA MET A 94 1.71 9.59 -0.53
C MET A 94 0.56 8.78 0.05
N GLY A 95 0.19 7.65 -0.59
CA GLY A 95 -0.80 6.71 -0.06
C GLY A 95 -0.40 6.10 1.28
N TRP A 96 0.88 5.75 1.43
CA TRP A 96 1.43 5.29 2.70
C TRP A 96 1.34 6.36 3.80
N LEU A 97 1.77 7.61 3.50
CA LEU A 97 1.67 8.72 4.46
C LEU A 97 0.22 9.02 4.85
N ALA A 98 -0.68 9.06 3.86
CA ALA A 98 -2.10 9.27 4.10
C ALA A 98 -2.70 8.14 4.95
N ALA A 99 -2.35 6.87 4.68
CA ALA A 99 -2.82 5.73 5.44
C ALA A 99 -2.42 5.81 6.92
N VAL A 100 -1.17 6.18 7.20
CA VAL A 100 -0.67 6.31 8.57
C VAL A 100 -1.34 7.46 9.29
N ASN A 101 -1.42 8.64 8.67
CA ASN A 101 -2.07 9.80 9.28
C ASN A 101 -3.55 9.52 9.54
N THR A 102 -4.27 8.93 8.57
CA THR A 102 -5.67 8.57 8.78
C THR A 102 -5.84 7.50 9.86
N ALA A 103 -4.95 6.50 9.94
CA ALA A 103 -5.00 5.52 11.02
C ALA A 103 -4.81 6.20 12.39
N SER A 104 -3.91 7.17 12.48
CA SER A 104 -3.69 7.99 13.68
C SER A 104 -4.92 8.82 14.04
N ASP A 105 -5.52 9.51 13.07
CA ASP A 105 -6.71 10.34 13.26
C ASP A 105 -7.90 9.50 13.72
N VAL A 106 -8.11 8.34 13.08
CA VAL A 106 -9.20 7.41 13.45
C VAL A 106 -8.98 6.85 14.85
N MET A 107 -7.76 6.45 15.19
CA MET A 107 -7.43 5.98 16.54
C MET A 107 -7.73 7.06 17.58
N SER A 108 -7.25 8.28 17.33
CA SER A 108 -7.44 9.44 18.21
C SER A 108 -8.93 9.72 18.41
N ALA A 109 -9.70 9.76 17.32
CA ALA A 109 -11.14 9.99 17.34
C ALA A 109 -11.91 8.92 18.10
N VAL A 110 -11.52 7.64 17.98
CA VAL A 110 -12.19 6.53 18.68
C VAL A 110 -11.83 6.51 20.17
N VAL A 111 -10.56 6.70 20.53
CA VAL A 111 -10.12 6.65 21.93
C VAL A 111 -10.65 7.85 22.72
N SER A 112 -10.73 9.03 22.10
CA SER A 112 -11.29 10.24 22.70
C SER A 112 -12.81 10.24 22.84
N THR A 113 -13.50 9.26 22.25
CA THR A 113 -14.97 9.24 22.26
C THR A 113 -15.54 8.72 23.59
N ASP A 114 -16.61 9.35 24.08
CA ASP A 114 -17.33 8.90 25.29
C ASP A 114 -18.34 7.76 25.02
N LEU A 115 -18.57 7.40 23.75
CA LEU A 115 -19.58 6.41 23.32
C LEU A 115 -19.45 5.04 23.99
N PHE A 116 -18.27 4.66 24.48
CA PHE A 116 -18.05 3.36 25.11
C PHE A 116 -18.12 3.39 26.65
N GLY A 117 -18.41 4.55 27.26
CA GLY A 117 -18.51 4.73 28.72
C GLY A 117 -17.14 4.90 29.40
N THR A 118 -17.09 5.49 30.60
CA THR A 118 -15.84 5.88 31.29
C THR A 118 -15.26 4.83 32.23
N ALA A 119 -15.86 3.64 32.29
CA ALA A 119 -15.39 2.54 33.13
C ALA A 119 -14.06 1.98 32.61
N GLU A 120 -13.23 1.44 33.50
CA GLU A 120 -11.86 0.96 33.19
C GLU A 120 -11.84 -0.09 32.04
N GLY A 121 -12.84 -0.98 31.99
CA GLY A 121 -13.01 -1.96 30.89
C GLY A 121 -13.42 -1.35 29.54
N ALA A 122 -13.95 -0.13 29.52
CA ALA A 122 -14.31 0.57 28.30
C ALA A 122 -13.08 1.07 27.53
N LYS A 123 -11.97 1.38 28.24
CA LYS A 123 -10.72 1.83 27.60
C LYS A 123 -10.12 0.76 26.70
N ALA A 124 -10.00 -0.48 27.19
CA ALA A 124 -9.47 -1.58 26.41
C ALA A 124 -10.32 -1.85 25.15
N ASN A 125 -11.65 -1.78 25.28
CA ASN A 125 -12.55 -1.94 24.13
C ASN A 125 -12.41 -0.81 23.11
N ARG A 126 -12.25 0.44 23.56
CA ARG A 126 -12.01 1.61 22.67
C ARG A 126 -10.72 1.43 21.87
N GLU A 127 -9.65 0.99 22.51
CA GLU A 127 -8.36 0.78 21.84
C GLU A 127 -8.45 -0.34 20.78
N VAL A 128 -9.08 -1.48 21.10
CA VAL A 128 -9.28 -2.56 20.12
C VAL A 128 -10.10 -2.07 18.92
N VAL A 129 -11.23 -1.40 19.16
CA VAL A 129 -12.07 -0.83 18.09
C VAL A 129 -11.29 0.22 17.29
N GLY A 130 -10.52 1.06 17.97
CA GLY A 130 -9.67 2.07 17.36
C GLY A 130 -8.66 1.47 16.40
N TRP A 131 -7.93 0.43 16.82
CA TRP A 131 -6.94 -0.25 15.98
C TRP A 131 -7.58 -0.93 14.77
N VAL A 132 -8.73 -1.57 14.96
CA VAL A 132 -9.47 -2.25 13.88
C VAL A 132 -9.97 -1.24 12.85
N LEU A 133 -10.59 -0.14 13.28
CA LEU A 133 -11.07 0.91 12.37
C LEU A 133 -9.94 1.66 11.70
N ALA A 134 -8.88 2.01 12.44
CA ALA A 134 -7.68 2.64 11.91
C ALA A 134 -7.03 1.77 10.84
N GLY A 135 -6.91 0.46 11.08
CA GLY A 135 -6.37 -0.50 10.13
C GLY A 135 -7.23 -0.62 8.88
N LEU A 136 -8.55 -0.74 9.05
CA LEU A 136 -9.50 -0.83 7.94
C LEU A 136 -9.44 0.41 7.03
N VAL A 137 -9.53 1.60 7.62
CA VAL A 137 -9.59 2.88 6.87
C VAL A 137 -8.22 3.21 6.28
N GLY A 138 -7.14 3.10 7.07
CA GLY A 138 -5.78 3.32 6.60
C GLY A 138 -5.40 2.35 5.48
N GLY A 139 -5.72 1.07 5.64
CA GLY A 139 -5.51 0.04 4.62
C GLY A 139 -6.25 0.33 3.31
N ALA A 140 -7.50 0.80 3.40
CA ALA A 140 -8.30 1.19 2.23
C ALA A 140 -7.68 2.40 1.50
N ILE A 141 -7.29 3.44 2.24
CA ILE A 141 -6.69 4.66 1.68
C ILE A 141 -5.36 4.36 1.00
N GLY A 142 -4.48 3.64 1.69
CA GLY A 142 -3.17 3.27 1.15
C GLY A 142 -3.28 2.46 -0.14
N ALA A 143 -4.16 1.45 -0.16
CA ALA A 143 -4.38 0.63 -1.35
C ALA A 143 -5.09 1.40 -2.47
N GLY A 144 -6.04 2.28 -2.14
CA GLY A 144 -6.76 3.12 -3.10
C GLY A 144 -5.85 4.09 -3.83
N LEU A 145 -4.95 4.76 -3.11
CA LEU A 145 -3.95 5.67 -3.69
C LEU A 145 -2.88 4.92 -4.47
N THR A 146 -2.46 3.74 -4.00
CA THR A 146 -1.57 2.83 -4.76
C THR A 146 -2.21 2.44 -6.10
N ALA A 147 -3.47 2.01 -6.07
CA ALA A 147 -4.20 1.61 -7.27
C ALA A 147 -4.45 2.79 -8.22
N PHE A 148 -4.75 3.97 -7.67
CA PHE A 148 -4.90 5.21 -8.43
C PHE A 148 -3.60 5.58 -9.16
N GLY A 149 -2.46 5.53 -8.45
CA GLY A 149 -1.12 5.73 -9.01
C GLY A 149 -0.80 4.73 -10.12
N ALA A 150 -0.97 3.44 -9.85
CA ALA A 150 -0.78 2.38 -10.84
C ALA A 150 -1.66 2.58 -12.09
N GLY A 151 -2.84 3.17 -11.94
CA GLY A 151 -3.73 3.53 -13.03
C GLY A 151 -3.11 4.45 -14.08
N PHE A 152 -2.18 5.33 -13.71
CA PHE A 152 -1.50 6.21 -14.68
C PHE A 152 -0.62 5.42 -15.65
N ALA A 153 0.08 4.40 -15.16
CA ALA A 153 0.91 3.52 -15.98
C ALA A 153 0.08 2.41 -16.65
N ALA A 154 -1.01 1.96 -16.02
CA ALA A 154 -1.84 0.86 -16.48
C ALA A 154 -3.34 1.19 -16.44
N ARG A 155 -3.92 1.58 -17.58
CA ARG A 155 -5.36 1.95 -17.66
C ARG A 155 -6.30 0.84 -17.19
N SER A 156 -5.91 -0.42 -17.33
CA SER A 156 -6.68 -1.58 -16.87
C SER A 156 -6.91 -1.61 -15.36
N VAL A 157 -6.02 -0.99 -14.57
CA VAL A 157 -6.16 -0.85 -13.11
C VAL A 157 -7.26 0.14 -12.75
N LYS A 158 -7.53 1.15 -13.60
CA LYS A 158 -8.61 2.15 -13.37
C LYS A 158 -10.02 1.56 -13.50
N ARG A 159 -10.17 0.33 -13.99
CA ARG A 159 -11.48 -0.31 -14.11
C ARG A 159 -12.10 -0.47 -12.72
N PRO A 160 -13.37 -0.07 -12.49
CA PRO A 160 -13.98 -0.08 -11.16
C PRO A 160 -13.82 -1.41 -10.41
N GLY A 161 -14.01 -2.55 -11.10
CA GLY A 161 -13.88 -3.87 -10.48
C GLY A 161 -12.44 -4.28 -10.12
N ALA A 162 -11.43 -3.70 -10.77
CA ALA A 162 -10.03 -3.93 -10.37
C ALA A 162 -9.67 -3.02 -9.18
N TRP A 163 -10.03 -1.74 -9.27
CA TRP A 163 -9.77 -0.76 -8.23
C TRP A 163 -10.47 -1.12 -6.91
N SER A 164 -11.75 -1.51 -6.96
CA SER A 164 -12.50 -1.93 -5.77
C SER A 164 -11.93 -3.18 -5.11
N LEU A 165 -11.46 -4.15 -5.89
CA LEU A 165 -10.78 -5.34 -5.36
C LEU A 165 -9.50 -4.97 -4.62
N ILE A 166 -8.66 -4.10 -5.19
CA ILE A 166 -7.40 -3.68 -4.58
C ILE A 166 -7.67 -2.94 -3.26
N VAL A 167 -8.66 -2.03 -3.24
CA VAL A 167 -9.07 -1.31 -2.02
C VAL A 167 -9.62 -2.27 -0.97
N ALA A 168 -10.49 -3.21 -1.35
CA ALA A 168 -11.08 -4.18 -0.43
C ALA A 168 -10.01 -5.09 0.19
N ILE A 169 -9.03 -5.55 -0.60
CA ILE A 169 -7.88 -6.31 -0.09
C ILE A 169 -7.03 -5.46 0.85
N GLY A 170 -6.75 -4.21 0.49
CA GLY A 170 -6.02 -3.28 1.34
C GLY A 170 -6.70 -3.05 2.68
N ALA A 171 -8.02 -2.87 2.69
CA ALA A 171 -8.83 -2.71 3.89
C ALA A 171 -8.81 -3.99 4.75
N LEU A 172 -9.03 -5.15 4.13
CA LEU A 172 -9.05 -6.45 4.80
C LEU A 172 -7.71 -6.76 5.48
N PHE A 173 -6.60 -6.62 4.76
CA PHE A 173 -5.26 -6.84 5.32
C PHE A 173 -4.83 -5.70 6.25
N GLY A 174 -5.46 -4.52 6.14
CA GLY A 174 -5.27 -3.42 7.08
C GLY A 174 -5.71 -3.78 8.51
N LEU A 175 -6.63 -4.73 8.68
CA LEU A 175 -7.02 -5.27 9.99
C LEU A 175 -5.85 -5.88 10.77
N LEU A 176 -4.76 -6.24 10.08
CA LEU A 176 -3.52 -6.73 10.71
C LEU A 176 -2.79 -5.63 11.50
N LEU A 177 -3.23 -4.37 11.43
CA LEU A 177 -2.70 -3.30 12.27
C LEU A 177 -2.89 -3.61 13.76
N TYR A 178 -4.04 -4.17 14.16
CA TYR A 178 -4.28 -4.54 15.56
C TYR A 178 -3.27 -5.57 16.10
N PRO A 179 -3.10 -6.77 15.51
CA PRO A 179 -2.11 -7.73 15.99
C PRO A 179 -0.67 -7.21 15.85
N ALA A 180 -0.36 -6.43 14.81
CA ALA A 180 0.96 -5.82 14.65
C ALA A 180 1.28 -4.84 15.80
N ALA A 181 0.31 -4.01 16.20
CA ALA A 181 0.45 -3.10 17.34
C ALA A 181 0.52 -3.89 18.67
N HIS A 182 -0.35 -4.88 18.85
CA HIS A 182 -0.43 -5.66 20.08
C HIS A 182 0.85 -6.46 20.38
N TRP A 183 1.52 -6.99 19.34
CA TRP A 183 2.77 -7.75 19.48
C TRP A 183 4.03 -6.95 19.15
N ASN A 184 3.90 -5.65 18.90
CA ASN A 184 5.00 -4.77 18.45
C ASN A 184 5.82 -5.38 17.29
N ALA A 185 5.11 -5.92 16.30
CA ALA A 185 5.69 -6.69 15.21
C ALA A 185 5.12 -6.22 13.86
N MET A 186 5.62 -5.09 13.36
CA MET A 186 5.16 -4.47 12.10
C MET A 186 5.27 -5.38 10.88
N VAL A 187 6.16 -6.38 10.92
CA VAL A 187 6.26 -7.44 9.89
C VAL A 187 4.94 -8.18 9.66
N LEU A 188 4.10 -8.30 10.70
CA LEU A 188 2.77 -8.93 10.61
C LEU A 188 1.79 -8.11 9.77
N LEU A 189 2.02 -6.80 9.65
CA LEU A 189 1.24 -5.92 8.79
C LEU A 189 1.90 -5.80 7.42
N PHE A 190 3.17 -5.41 7.35
CA PHE A 190 3.82 -5.02 6.10
C PHE A 190 3.92 -6.17 5.09
N VAL A 191 4.39 -7.34 5.53
CA VAL A 191 4.58 -8.47 4.60
C VAL A 191 3.25 -8.94 4.01
N PRO A 192 2.22 -9.26 4.81
CA PRO A 192 0.96 -9.74 4.24
C PRO A 192 0.22 -8.65 3.45
N TRP A 193 0.22 -7.40 3.94
CA TRP A 193 -0.48 -6.31 3.27
C TRP A 193 0.15 -5.97 1.91
N GLN A 194 1.47 -5.78 1.84
CA GLN A 194 2.14 -5.45 0.59
C GLN A 194 2.05 -6.60 -0.42
N ALA A 195 2.19 -7.85 0.05
CA ALA A 195 1.99 -9.05 -0.78
C ALA A 195 0.58 -9.11 -1.36
N ALA A 196 -0.46 -8.92 -0.54
CA ALA A 196 -1.85 -9.01 -0.97
C ALA A 196 -2.23 -7.88 -1.94
N VAL A 197 -1.84 -6.63 -1.63
CA VAL A 197 -2.10 -5.48 -2.50
C VAL A 197 -1.40 -5.65 -3.84
N ALA A 198 -0.10 -5.99 -3.85
CA ALA A 198 0.63 -6.24 -5.10
C ALA A 198 0.00 -7.38 -5.92
N ALA A 199 -0.33 -8.50 -5.27
CA ALA A 199 -0.98 -9.64 -5.92
C ALA A 199 -2.31 -9.25 -6.56
N SER A 200 -3.11 -8.41 -5.89
CA SER A 200 -4.42 -7.95 -6.39
C SER A 200 -4.32 -7.02 -7.62
N ILE A 201 -3.18 -6.36 -7.83
CA ILE A 201 -2.92 -5.51 -9.00
C ILE A 201 -2.61 -6.37 -10.25
N ALA A 202 -1.93 -7.52 -10.09
CA ALA A 202 -1.45 -8.35 -11.20
C ALA A 202 -2.56 -8.79 -12.21
N PRO A 203 -3.76 -9.22 -11.77
CA PRO A 203 -4.87 -9.55 -12.66
C PRO A 203 -5.30 -8.41 -13.58
N ALA A 204 -5.15 -7.15 -13.15
CA ALA A 204 -5.47 -5.99 -13.96
C ALA A 204 -4.37 -5.70 -14.99
N LEU A 205 -3.10 -5.87 -14.63
CA LEU A 205 -1.97 -5.71 -15.56
C LEU A 205 -2.01 -6.74 -16.69
N THR A 206 -2.44 -7.96 -16.39
CA THR A 206 -2.52 -9.06 -17.38
C THR A 206 -3.75 -9.03 -18.29
N ARG A 207 -4.71 -8.12 -18.05
CA ARG A 207 -5.94 -7.97 -18.86
C ARG A 207 -5.79 -7.01 -20.04
N GLN A 208 -4.56 -6.65 -20.42
CA GLN A 208 -4.30 -5.69 -21.51
C GLN A 208 -4.29 -6.32 -22.91
N THR A 209 -4.58 -7.62 -23.03
CA THR A 209 -4.53 -8.37 -24.30
C THR A 209 -5.89 -9.01 -24.62
N ALA A 210 -6.89 -8.16 -24.90
CA ALA A 210 -8.11 -8.55 -25.62
C ALA A 210 -8.62 -7.35 -26.41
#